data_AF-A0A7C4SBS7-F1
#
_entry.id   AF-A0A7C4SBS7-F1
#
_cell.length_a   1.000
_cell.length_b   1.000
_cell.length_c   1.000
_cell.angle_alpha   90.00
_cell.angle_beta   90.00
_cell.angle_gamma   90.00
#
_symmetry.space_group_name_H-M   'P 1'
#
loop_
_entity.id
_entity.type
_entity.pdbx_description
1 polymer ?
#
loop_
_entity_poly.entity_id
_entity_poly.type
_entity_poly.pdbx_seq_one_letter_code
_entity_poly.pdbx_strand_id
1 'polypeptide(L)' 'MPGYLIIVCSRCESYLLAKSGQKTRTCPYCGLKVAITTAKKVATIENGARASELLRKLKERAAKSKMQRDMR' A
#
# COMPACT_ATOMS: atom_id res chain seq x y z
N MET A 1 18.47 -6.77 -7.07
CA MET A 1 17.31 -7.63 -6.78
C MET A 1 16.03 -6.80 -6.89
N PRO A 2 14.94 -7.30 -7.50
CA PRO A 2 13.70 -6.53 -7.62
C PRO A 2 12.98 -6.48 -6.26
N GLY A 3 13.07 -5.35 -5.57
CA GLY A 3 12.31 -5.12 -4.34
C GLY A 3 10.83 -4.89 -4.60
N TYR A 4 10.04 -4.90 -3.54
CA TYR A 4 8.62 -4.55 -3.46
C TYR A 4 8.46 -3.34 -2.55
N LEU A 5 7.52 -2.47 -2.86
CA LEU A 5 7.21 -1.26 -2.13
C LEU A 5 5.73 -1.30 -1.76
N ILE A 6 5.40 -1.01 -0.51
CA ILE A 6 4.01 -0.77 -0.12
C ILE A 6 3.80 0.73 -0.09
N ILE A 7 2.89 1.21 -0.93
CA ILE A 7 2.50 2.62 -1.02
C ILE A 7 1.04 2.79 -0.63
N VAL A 8 0.66 3.99 -0.19
CA VAL A 8 -0.74 4.35 0.03
C VAL A 8 -1.24 5.17 -1.14
N CYS A 9 -2.44 4.87 -1.62
CA CYS A 9 -3.11 5.73 -2.59
C CYS A 9 -3.56 7.03 -1.91
N SER A 10 -3.12 8.18 -2.41
CA SER A 10 -3.51 9.48 -1.84
C SER A 10 -5.01 9.80 -1.96
N ARG A 11 -5.77 9.07 -2.79
CA ARG A 11 -7.21 9.32 -3.00
C ARG A 11 -8.12 8.40 -2.21
N CYS A 12 -7.85 7.09 -2.22
CA CYS A 12 -8.69 6.09 -1.53
C CYS A 12 -8.04 5.52 -0.27
N GLU A 13 -6.87 6.05 0.12
CA GLU A 13 -6.10 5.65 1.32
C GLU A 13 -5.82 4.15 1.42
N SER A 14 -5.95 3.44 0.31
CA SER A 14 -5.78 2.00 0.23
C SER A 14 -4.31 1.65 0.02
N TYR A 15 -3.84 0.62 0.72
CA TYR A 15 -2.50 0.09 0.55
C TYR A 15 -2.37 -0.66 -0.77
N LEU A 16 -1.31 -0.33 -1.52
CA LEU A 16 -0.98 -0.91 -2.81
C LEU A 16 0.43 -1.50 -2.74
N LEU A 17 0.56 -2.73 -3.20
CA LEU A 17 1.85 -3.32 -3.50
C LEU A 17 2.37 -2.70 -4.80
N ALA A 18 3.64 -2.34 -4.88
CA ALA A 18 4.34 -1.89 -6.08
C ALA A 18 5.66 -2.65 -6.22
N LYS A 19 6.16 -2.85 -7.44
CA LYS A 19 7.52 -3.39 -7.64
C LYS A 19 8.51 -2.22 -7.69
N SER A 20 9.66 -2.40 -7.07
CA SER A 20 10.80 -1.49 -7.14
C SER A 20 11.27 -1.42 -8.60
N GLY A 21 11.26 -0.22 -9.16
CA GLY A 21 11.55 0.05 -10.59
C GLY A 21 10.35 0.56 -11.39
N GLN A 22 9.12 0.43 -10.90
CA GLN A 22 7.97 1.12 -11.52
C GLN A 22 7.95 2.60 -11.13
N LYS A 23 7.74 3.49 -12.09
CA LYS A 23 7.62 4.94 -11.85
C LYS A 23 6.23 5.31 -11.33
N THR A 24 5.21 4.69 -11.89
CA THR A 24 3.80 4.94 -11.58
C THR A 24 3.06 3.63 -11.44
N ARG A 25 1.98 3.64 -10.66
CA ARG A 25 1.07 2.51 -10.51
C ARG A 25 -0.36 3.01 -10.46
N THR A 26 -1.20 2.44 -11.31
CA THR A 26 -2.64 2.71 -11.28
C THR A 26 -3.27 1.99 -10.10
N CYS A 27 -4.01 2.73 -9.29
CA CYS A 27 -4.80 2.17 -8.20
C CYS A 27 -5.98 1.37 -8.79
N PRO A 28 -6.09 0.06 -8.53
CA PRO A 28 -7.20 -0.75 -9.04
C PRO A 28 -8.54 -0.40 -8.39
N TYR A 29 -8.55 0.35 -7.28
CA TYR A 29 -9.76 0.72 -6.56
C TYR A 29 -10.39 2.01 -7.08
N CYS A 30 -9.58 3.07 -7.28
CA CYS A 30 -10.09 4.39 -7.67
C CYS A 30 -9.64 4.86 -9.05
N GLY A 31 -8.85 4.04 -9.78
CA GLY A 31 -8.31 4.38 -11.10
C GLY A 31 -7.22 5.46 -11.12
N LEU A 32 -6.86 6.03 -9.97
CA LEU A 32 -5.82 7.07 -9.90
C LEU A 32 -4.44 6.52 -10.27
N LYS A 33 -3.73 7.19 -11.17
CA LYS A 33 -2.30 6.94 -11.43
C LYS A 33 -1.47 7.55 -10.29
N VAL A 34 -0.98 6.70 -9.40
CA VAL A 34 -0.15 7.11 -8.27
C VAL A 34 1.32 6.99 -8.67
N ALA A 35 2.07 8.09 -8.59
CA ALA A 35 3.51 8.06 -8.83
C ALA A 35 4.23 7.45 -7.63
N ILE A 36 4.93 6.33 -7.82
CA ILE A 36 5.60 5.59 -6.73
C ILE A 36 6.73 6.43 -6.10
N THR A 37 7.33 7.32 -6.90
CA THR A 37 8.38 8.25 -6.46
C THR A 37 7.88 9.28 -5.44
N THR A 38 6.68 9.83 -5.64
CA THR A 38 6.08 10.87 -4.78
C THR A 38 5.05 10.32 -3.79
N ALA A 39 4.59 9.09 -3.99
CA ALA A 39 3.64 8.45 -3.10
C ALA A 39 4.22 8.20 -1.71
N LYS A 40 3.34 8.18 -0.71
CA LYS A 40 3.69 7.82 0.66
C LYS A 40 4.09 6.34 0.72
N LYS A 41 5.39 6.10 0.83
CA LYS A 41 5.99 4.76 1.01
C LYS A 41 5.84 4.36 2.48
N VAL A 42 5.21 3.21 2.71
CA VAL A 42 5.00 2.63 4.04
C VAL A 42 6.12 1.67 4.37
N ALA A 43 6.53 0.85 3.40
CA ALA A 43 7.57 -0.14 3.57
C ALA A 43 8.25 -0.49 2.25
N THR A 44 9.52 -0.85 2.32
CA THR A 44 10.31 -1.43 1.23
C THR A 44 10.73 -2.83 1.63
N ILE A 45 10.52 -3.81 0.77
CA ILE A 45 10.58 -5.23 1.10
C ILE A 45 11.18 -5.97 -0.07
N GLU A 46 12.27 -6.68 0.12
CA GLU A 46 12.94 -7.36 -1.00
C GLU A 46 12.27 -8.68 -1.42
N ASN A 47 11.40 -9.22 -0.56
CA ASN A 47 10.74 -10.51 -0.74
C ASN A 47 9.22 -10.37 -0.96
N GLY A 48 8.71 -10.93 -2.07
CA GLY A 48 7.29 -10.87 -2.43
C GLY A 48 6.36 -11.57 -1.43
N ALA A 49 6.81 -12.64 -0.78
CA ALA A 49 6.04 -13.34 0.25
C ALA A 49 5.84 -12.46 1.49
N ARG A 50 6.93 -11.85 1.98
CA ARG A 50 6.89 -10.89 3.09
C ARG A 50 6.06 -9.67 2.75
N ALA A 51 6.11 -9.20 1.50
CA ALA A 51 5.34 -8.05 1.07
C ALA A 51 3.83 -8.33 1.07
N SER A 52 3.42 -9.53 0.67
CA SER A 52 2.01 -9.95 0.74
C SER A 52 1.52 -10.10 2.18
N GLU A 53 2.33 -10.69 3.07
CA GLU A 53 2.00 -10.81 4.49
C GLU A 53 1.87 -9.43 5.16
N LEU A 54 2.81 -8.51 4.89
CA LEU A 54 2.77 -7.16 5.45
C LEU A 54 1.57 -6.38 4.91
N LEU A 55 1.25 -6.49 3.63
CA LEU A 55 0.08 -5.86 3.03
C LEU A 55 -1.22 -6.34 3.70
N ARG A 56 -1.34 -7.66 3.96
CA ARG A 56 -2.49 -8.23 4.69
C ARG A 56 -2.59 -7.64 6.09
N LYS A 57 -1.51 -7.68 6.87
CA LYS A 57 -1.42 -7.11 8.22
C LYS A 57 -1.74 -5.61 8.26
N LEU A 58 -1.35 -4.84 7.24
CA LEU A 58 -1.66 -3.41 7.12
C LEU A 58 -3.14 -3.16 6.85
N LYS A 59 -3.75 -3.93 5.94
CA LYS A 59 -5.19 -3.87 5.67
C LYS A 59 -6.01 -4.25 6.91
N GLU A 60 -5.62 -5.32 7.60
CA GLU A 60 -6.26 -5.75 8.85
C GLU A 60 -6.14 -4.67 9.93
N ARG A 61 -4.96 -4.06 10.09
CA ARG A 61 -4.78 -2.94 11.03
C ARG A 61 -5.63 -1.74 10.67
N ALA A 62 -5.67 -1.33 9.41
CA ALA A 62 -6.53 -0.22 8.99
C ALA A 62 -8.02 -0.51 9.18
N ALA A 63 -8.47 -1.75 8.97
CA ALA A 63 -9.83 -2.16 9.30
C ALA A 63 -10.11 -2.07 10.81
N LYS A 64 -9.18 -2.56 11.65
CA LYS A 64 -9.30 -2.48 13.12
C LYS A 64 -9.24 -1.03 13.63
N SER A 65 -8.41 -0.17 13.03
CA SER A 65 -8.33 1.25 13.36
C SER A 65 -9.57 2.04 12.94
N LYS A 66 -10.30 1.60 11.91
CA LYS A 66 -11.63 2.13 11.59
C LYS A 66 -12.69 1.66 12.60
N MET A 67 -12.60 0.41 13.06
CA MET A 67 -13.52 -0.14 14.07
C MET A 67 -13.41 0.55 15.44
N GLN A 68 -12.26 1.15 15.78
CA GLN A 68 -12.11 1.93 17.02
C GLN A 68 -12.69 3.35 16.94
N ARG A 69 -13.04 3.85 15.73
CA ARG A 69 -13.63 5.18 15.54
C ARG A 69 -15.16 5.19 15.47
N ASP A 70 -15.80 4.03 15.36
CA ASP A 70 -17.27 3.90 15.29
C ASP A 70 -17.91 3.61 16.66
N MET A 71 -17.11 3.53 17.73
CA MET A 71 -17.58 3.35 19.10
C MET A 71 -17.17 4.53 19.99
N ARG A 72 -17.45 5.75 19.52
CA ARG A 72 -17.42 6.94 20.37
C ARG A 72 -18.51 7.92 19.99
#